data_AF-A0A1F9YBV9-F1
#
_entry.id   AF-A0A1F9YBV9-F1
#
_cell.length_a   1.000
_cell.length_b   1.000
_cell.length_c   1.000
_cell.angle_alpha   90.00
_cell.angle_beta   90.00
_cell.angle_gamma   90.00
#
_symmetry.space_group_name_H-M   'P 1'
#
loop_
_entity.id
_entity.type
_entity.pdbx_description
1 polymer ?
#
loop_
_entity_poly.entity_id
_entity_poly.type
_entity_poly.pdbx_seq_one_letter_code
_entity_poly.pdbx_strand_id
1 'polypeptide(L)'
;MANKSTGRLALLPPILLVLIIIVFSVFFNMSIIDVRIQELDHTLVRISRQQDLNKSLNMLAKYSIIKRRMERGYEDAEDYTIESKVMTVIASDFLKDDPRRLSAWNYVYPVVRLGINAIRLVMGKGIQDDSMKEADNKELEVAYFYERNRRYEKALTIYDSILKAKKHKPEMEAYIILHRGYCLSMMGELKKAQDSYEDIIARFPDSETATVAWKLLEFINTVDDELKTARETTAKGMEYGKRLYFLMDYKNAITIFSELERSGGQDEKTAEALFLKARCFEELGESPAAIEDYKKVIKNPNAGRWSKEANRRIFMLGEFYERDKEITRVALARLKDYKDQNFFDELNSFSGAIEENKVSDELRVQQREKVRQALSEKDVDVLDIIDKIDLSGEAAAQKELEEKKKALTAAEQKAGKEMERQVLDVSSHPLRKPSFIAREIQRKCAPLQSTYNMMLKRGADFSGTLKLVFSIEPDGSVKNTQISEDSDLMDAAFQKEVITQVSRWVFPTIEPKYGPQRVTYPIELKKRD
;
A
#
# COMPACT_ATOMS: atom_id res chain seq x y z
N MET A 1 -36.19 -73.57 -23.33
CA MET A 1 -36.38 -73.53 -21.86
C MET A 1 -35.65 -72.30 -21.33
N ALA A 2 -36.41 -71.32 -20.85
CA ALA A 2 -35.91 -70.08 -20.27
C ALA A 2 -36.17 -70.09 -18.77
N ASN A 3 -35.16 -69.78 -17.94
CA ASN A 3 -35.33 -69.00 -16.70
C ASN A 3 -33.96 -68.70 -16.08
N LYS A 4 -33.54 -67.42 -16.19
CA LYS A 4 -33.50 -66.42 -15.10
C LYS A 4 -32.26 -66.52 -14.19
N SER A 5 -31.18 -65.89 -14.64
CA SER A 5 -30.19 -65.28 -13.76
C SER A 5 -30.76 -63.95 -13.24
N THR A 6 -31.53 -63.99 -12.15
CA THR A 6 -31.89 -62.76 -11.43
C THR A 6 -30.69 -62.25 -10.67
N GLY A 7 -30.11 -61.15 -11.17
CA GLY A 7 -29.07 -60.39 -10.47
C GLY A 7 -29.60 -59.90 -9.13
N ARG A 8 -29.00 -60.36 -8.04
CA ARG A 8 -29.19 -59.77 -6.72
C ARG A 8 -28.51 -58.41 -6.73
N LEU A 9 -29.27 -57.32 -6.93
CA LEU A 9 -28.87 -56.03 -6.39
C LEU A 9 -28.74 -56.24 -4.88
N ALA A 10 -27.51 -56.18 -4.36
CA ALA A 10 -27.26 -56.18 -2.94
C ALA A 10 -27.92 -54.92 -2.34
N LEU A 11 -29.08 -55.11 -1.72
CA LEU A 11 -29.75 -54.07 -0.94
C LEU A 11 -28.77 -53.63 0.15
N LEU A 12 -28.34 -52.37 0.10
CA LEU A 12 -27.57 -51.74 1.16
C LEU A 12 -28.33 -51.94 2.49
N PRO A 13 -27.64 -52.27 3.59
CA PRO A 13 -28.29 -52.42 4.88
C PRO A 13 -29.11 -51.16 5.19
N PRO A 14 -30.36 -51.27 5.69
CA PRO A 14 -31.20 -50.11 5.95
C PRO A 14 -30.53 -49.09 6.88
N ILE A 15 -29.66 -49.55 7.79
CA ILE A 15 -28.84 -48.71 8.66
C ILE A 15 -27.86 -47.84 7.85
N LEU A 16 -27.22 -48.42 6.82
CA LEU A 16 -26.29 -47.68 5.96
C LEU A 16 -27.03 -46.64 5.10
N LEU A 17 -28.24 -46.97 4.65
CA LEU A 17 -29.08 -46.05 3.87
C LEU A 17 -29.54 -44.86 4.73
N VAL A 18 -29.92 -45.10 5.99
CA VAL A 18 -30.22 -44.03 6.96
C VAL A 18 -28.98 -43.18 7.24
N LEU A 19 -27.81 -43.78 7.41
CA LEU A 19 -26.54 -43.06 7.59
C LEU A 19 -26.20 -42.18 6.38
N ILE A 20 -26.37 -42.70 5.17
CA ILE A 20 -26.17 -41.93 3.92
C ILE A 20 -27.13 -40.74 3.85
N ILE A 21 -28.40 -40.92 4.23
CA ILE A 21 -29.38 -39.82 4.25
C ILE A 21 -29.03 -38.77 5.30
N ILE A 22 -28.59 -39.17 6.50
CA ILE A 22 -28.17 -38.24 7.55
C ILE A 22 -26.93 -37.46 7.11
N VAL A 23 -25.93 -38.15 6.56
CA VAL A 23 -24.72 -37.50 6.02
C VAL A 23 -25.12 -36.53 4.92
N PHE A 24 -25.92 -36.96 3.93
CA PHE A 24 -26.41 -36.09 2.86
C PHE A 24 -27.17 -34.87 3.40
N SER A 25 -28.03 -35.05 4.41
CA SER A 25 -28.77 -33.96 5.05
C SER A 25 -27.85 -32.97 5.78
N VAL A 26 -26.82 -33.45 6.47
CA VAL A 26 -25.81 -32.59 7.10
C VAL A 26 -25.03 -31.81 6.04
N PHE A 27 -24.56 -32.47 4.99
CA PHE A 27 -23.85 -31.82 3.87
C PHE A 27 -24.74 -30.79 3.15
N PHE A 28 -26.01 -31.10 2.94
CA PHE A 28 -26.98 -30.21 2.31
C PHE A 28 -27.28 -28.98 3.18
N ASN A 29 -27.51 -29.17 4.48
CA ASN A 29 -27.73 -28.06 5.41
C ASN A 29 -26.49 -27.17 5.57
N MET A 30 -25.30 -27.76 5.64
CA MET A 30 -24.04 -27.01 5.63
C MET A 30 -23.87 -26.19 4.34
N SER A 31 -24.25 -26.75 3.19
CA SER A 31 -24.21 -26.05 1.90
C SER A 31 -25.22 -24.89 1.84
N ILE A 32 -26.42 -25.07 2.41
CA ILE A 32 -27.41 -23.98 2.52
C ILE A 32 -26.87 -22.86 3.42
N ILE A 33 -26.26 -23.20 4.55
CA ILE A 33 -25.67 -22.21 5.45
C ILE A 33 -24.57 -21.43 4.73
N ASP A 34 -23.70 -22.11 3.99
CA ASP A 34 -22.62 -21.45 3.24
C ASP A 34 -23.17 -20.52 2.14
N VAL A 35 -24.18 -20.97 1.38
CA VAL A 35 -24.90 -20.13 0.41
C VAL A 35 -25.58 -18.94 1.10
N ARG A 36 -26.18 -19.14 2.28
CA ARG A 36 -26.81 -18.06 3.04
C ARG A 36 -25.80 -17.10 3.61
N ILE A 37 -24.63 -17.56 4.02
CA ILE A 37 -23.50 -16.71 4.44
C ILE A 37 -22.98 -15.93 3.24
N GLN A 38 -22.85 -16.54 2.06
CA GLN A 38 -22.49 -15.83 0.83
C GLN A 38 -23.57 -14.83 0.40
N GLU A 39 -24.86 -15.16 0.54
CA GLU A 39 -25.96 -14.20 0.30
C GLU A 39 -25.94 -13.08 1.34
N LEU A 40 -25.59 -13.37 2.60
CA LEU A 40 -25.47 -12.40 3.68
C LEU A 40 -24.27 -11.49 3.43
N ASP A 41 -23.12 -12.03 3.06
CA ASP A 41 -21.91 -11.30 2.67
C ASP A 41 -22.17 -10.48 1.41
N HIS A 42 -22.84 -11.02 0.40
CA HIS A 42 -23.21 -10.27 -0.79
C HIS A 42 -24.23 -9.17 -0.47
N THR A 43 -25.16 -9.40 0.47
CA THR A 43 -26.13 -8.38 0.91
C THR A 43 -25.46 -7.35 1.81
N LEU A 44 -24.52 -7.74 2.67
CA LEU A 44 -23.70 -6.86 3.50
C LEU A 44 -22.73 -6.05 2.65
N VAL A 45 -22.13 -6.64 1.62
CA VAL A 45 -21.33 -5.96 0.60
C VAL A 45 -22.22 -5.04 -0.23
N ARG A 46 -23.46 -5.41 -0.54
CA ARG A 46 -24.42 -4.52 -1.21
C ARG A 46 -24.88 -3.36 -0.31
N ILE A 47 -25.09 -3.59 0.98
CA ILE A 47 -25.45 -2.58 1.98
C ILE A 47 -24.23 -1.69 2.31
N SER A 48 -23.03 -2.27 2.34
CA SER A 48 -21.74 -1.57 2.45
C SER A 48 -21.44 -0.76 1.17
N ARG A 49 -21.76 -1.30 -0.01
CA ARG A 49 -21.74 -0.57 -1.29
C ARG A 49 -22.85 0.48 -1.40
N GLN A 50 -23.93 0.39 -0.61
CA GLN A 50 -24.94 1.45 -0.44
C GLN A 50 -24.47 2.55 0.53
N GLN A 51 -23.34 2.37 1.23
CA GLN A 51 -22.56 3.49 1.78
C GLN A 51 -21.57 3.96 0.69
N ASP A 52 -22.11 4.56 -0.37
CA ASP A 52 -21.46 4.99 -1.61
C ASP A 52 -20.44 6.15 -1.44
N LEU A 53 -20.19 6.61 -0.20
CA LEU A 53 -19.23 7.67 0.11
C LEU A 53 -17.82 7.37 -0.42
N ASN A 54 -17.42 6.10 -0.44
CA ASN A 54 -16.05 5.67 -0.76
C ASN A 54 -15.72 5.78 -2.26
N LYS A 55 -16.72 5.70 -3.15
CA LYS A 55 -16.45 5.72 -4.60
C LYS A 55 -16.19 7.14 -5.14
N SER A 56 -16.87 8.15 -4.58
CA SER A 56 -16.65 9.57 -4.85
C SER A 56 -15.68 10.25 -3.87
N LEU A 57 -15.21 9.55 -2.83
CA LEU A 57 -14.31 10.11 -1.81
C LEU A 57 -13.04 10.72 -2.41
N ASN A 58 -12.38 10.01 -3.33
CA ASN A 58 -11.17 10.51 -3.99
C ASN A 58 -11.40 11.85 -4.69
N MET A 59 -12.49 11.91 -5.46
CA MET A 59 -12.90 13.06 -6.25
C MET A 59 -13.26 14.25 -5.35
N LEU A 60 -14.11 14.03 -4.34
CA LEU A 60 -14.52 15.05 -3.39
C LEU A 60 -13.33 15.56 -2.57
N ALA A 61 -12.45 14.68 -2.13
CA ALA A 61 -11.22 15.06 -1.45
C ALA A 61 -10.34 15.91 -2.35
N LYS A 62 -10.13 15.51 -3.61
CA LYS A 62 -9.32 16.26 -4.57
C LYS A 62 -9.89 17.65 -4.81
N TYR A 63 -11.19 17.77 -5.05
CA TYR A 63 -11.87 19.05 -5.20
C TYR A 63 -11.78 19.90 -3.95
N SER A 64 -11.90 19.30 -2.76
CA SER A 64 -11.75 20.04 -1.49
C SER A 64 -10.34 20.62 -1.33
N ILE A 65 -9.30 19.87 -1.71
CA ILE A 65 -7.91 20.32 -1.70
C ILE A 65 -7.72 21.46 -2.73
N ILE A 66 -8.28 21.33 -3.94
CA ILE A 66 -8.21 22.40 -4.95
C ILE A 66 -8.93 23.67 -4.45
N LYS A 67 -10.13 23.54 -3.90
CA LYS A 67 -10.90 24.66 -3.35
C LYS A 67 -10.13 25.38 -2.24
N ARG A 68 -9.50 24.65 -1.32
CA ARG A 68 -8.65 25.25 -0.28
C ARG A 68 -7.46 26.02 -0.87
N ARG A 69 -6.77 25.45 -1.87
CA ARG A 69 -5.67 26.13 -2.58
C ARG A 69 -6.15 27.41 -3.27
N MET A 70 -7.32 27.36 -3.91
CA MET A 70 -7.94 28.50 -4.59
C MET A 70 -8.28 29.62 -3.60
N GLU A 71 -8.91 29.30 -2.47
CA GLU A 71 -9.28 30.27 -1.42
C GLU A 71 -8.05 30.90 -0.74
N ARG A 72 -6.98 30.11 -0.54
CA ARG A 72 -5.75 30.57 0.14
C ARG A 72 -4.78 31.29 -0.80
N GLY A 73 -4.73 30.91 -2.07
CA GLY A 73 -3.74 31.40 -3.04
C GLY A 73 -2.31 30.86 -2.84
N TYR A 74 -2.15 29.79 -2.07
CA TYR A 74 -0.87 29.08 -1.87
C TYR A 74 -1.08 27.60 -1.51
N GLU A 75 -0.03 26.79 -1.64
CA GLU A 75 -0.05 25.38 -1.18
C GLU A 75 0.36 25.25 0.28
N ASP A 76 -0.34 24.36 0.99
CA ASP A 76 -0.12 24.04 2.38
C ASP A 76 0.29 22.57 2.53
N ALA A 77 1.22 22.30 3.44
CA ALA A 77 1.69 20.96 3.71
C ALA A 77 0.60 20.07 4.31
N GLU A 78 -0.39 20.66 5.00
CA GLU A 78 -1.57 19.93 5.51
C GLU A 78 -2.38 19.26 4.39
N ASP A 79 -2.38 19.82 3.17
CA ASP A 79 -3.10 19.20 2.06
C ASP A 79 -2.48 17.86 1.65
N TYR A 80 -1.17 17.66 1.89
CA TYR A 80 -0.49 16.41 1.58
C TYR A 80 -0.88 15.29 2.55
N THR A 81 -1.07 15.61 3.83
CA THR A 81 -1.47 14.60 4.83
C THR A 81 -2.91 14.13 4.57
N ILE A 82 -3.78 15.05 4.15
CA ILE A 82 -5.15 14.74 3.72
C ILE A 82 -5.13 13.87 2.46
N GLU A 83 -4.31 14.24 1.46
CA GLU A 83 -4.15 13.46 0.23
C GLU A 83 -3.66 12.04 0.51
N SER A 84 -2.63 11.87 1.35
CA SER A 84 -2.12 10.56 1.78
C SER A 84 -3.17 9.74 2.52
N LYS A 85 -3.87 10.34 3.47
CA LYS A 85 -4.91 9.64 4.25
C LYS A 85 -6.02 9.12 3.35
N VAL A 86 -6.47 9.92 2.39
CA VAL A 86 -7.48 9.51 1.41
C VAL A 86 -6.96 8.35 0.55
N MET A 87 -5.73 8.44 0.06
CA MET A 87 -5.12 7.36 -0.72
C MET A 87 -4.97 6.05 0.05
N THR A 88 -4.59 6.11 1.34
CA THR A 88 -4.51 4.92 2.20
C THR A 88 -5.88 4.30 2.45
N VAL A 89 -6.91 5.12 2.73
CA VAL A 89 -8.28 4.62 2.93
C VAL A 89 -8.80 3.93 1.68
N ILE A 90 -8.63 4.56 0.50
CA ILE A 90 -9.04 3.97 -0.78
C ILE A 90 -8.25 2.69 -1.06
N ALA A 91 -6.94 2.67 -0.84
CA ALA A 91 -6.13 1.47 -1.03
C ALA A 91 -6.64 0.31 -0.15
N SER A 92 -6.97 0.59 1.12
CA SER A 92 -7.42 -0.42 2.09
C SER A 92 -8.80 -1.03 1.77
N ASP A 93 -9.73 -0.27 1.20
CA ASP A 93 -11.08 -0.75 0.88
C ASP A 93 -11.14 -1.69 -0.34
N PHE A 94 -10.23 -1.52 -1.31
CA PHE A 94 -10.11 -2.42 -2.47
C PHE A 94 -9.61 -3.84 -2.11
N LEU A 95 -9.12 -4.03 -0.89
CA LEU A 95 -8.45 -5.25 -0.44
C LEU A 95 -9.32 -6.12 0.47
N LYS A 96 -10.53 -5.66 0.80
CA LYS A 96 -11.54 -6.45 1.53
C LYS A 96 -12.28 -7.46 0.64
N ASP A 97 -12.02 -7.47 -0.66
CA ASP A 97 -12.36 -8.62 -1.49
C ASP A 97 -11.39 -9.77 -1.14
N ASP A 98 -11.71 -10.49 -0.05
CA ASP A 98 -11.02 -11.71 0.34
C ASP A 98 -10.97 -12.62 -0.90
N PRO A 99 -9.77 -12.98 -1.42
CA PRO A 99 -9.68 -13.87 -2.55
C PRO A 99 -10.38 -15.16 -2.14
N ARG A 100 -11.56 -15.41 -2.76
CA ARG A 100 -12.44 -16.57 -2.53
C ARG A 100 -11.61 -17.72 -1.99
N ARG A 101 -11.65 -17.94 -0.67
CA ARG A 101 -10.88 -19.02 -0.06
C ARG A 101 -11.22 -20.28 -0.85
N LEU A 102 -10.23 -20.81 -1.57
CA LEU A 102 -10.33 -22.02 -2.37
C LEU A 102 -10.65 -23.16 -1.41
N SER A 103 -11.95 -23.35 -1.23
CA SER A 103 -12.54 -24.35 -0.38
C SER A 103 -12.82 -25.57 -1.23
N ALA A 104 -12.63 -26.77 -0.69
CA ALA A 104 -12.88 -28.05 -1.39
C ALA A 104 -14.32 -28.17 -1.95
N TRP A 105 -15.20 -27.24 -1.59
CA TRP A 105 -16.61 -27.14 -1.95
C TRP A 105 -16.90 -26.54 -3.34
N ASN A 106 -15.88 -26.02 -4.06
CA ASN A 106 -16.07 -25.50 -5.42
C ASN A 106 -16.63 -26.53 -6.42
N TYR A 107 -16.43 -27.83 -6.19
CA TYR A 107 -17.00 -28.91 -7.01
C TYR A 107 -18.48 -29.17 -6.73
N VAL A 108 -18.96 -28.81 -5.53
CA VAL A 108 -20.35 -29.00 -5.09
C VAL A 108 -21.21 -27.78 -5.43
N TYR A 109 -20.59 -26.61 -5.51
CA TYR A 109 -21.21 -25.32 -5.80
C TYR A 109 -22.09 -25.29 -7.07
N PRO A 110 -21.71 -25.87 -8.23
CA PRO A 110 -22.54 -25.86 -9.44
C PRO A 110 -23.84 -26.66 -9.25
N VAL A 111 -23.78 -27.78 -8.53
CA VAL A 111 -24.93 -28.65 -8.26
C VAL A 111 -25.89 -27.99 -7.27
N VAL A 112 -25.34 -27.37 -6.23
CA VAL A 112 -26.13 -26.60 -5.25
C VAL A 112 -26.78 -25.37 -5.92
N ARG A 113 -26.09 -24.69 -6.83
CA ARG A 113 -26.62 -23.57 -7.62
C ARG A 113 -27.80 -23.97 -8.51
N LEU A 114 -27.76 -25.15 -9.13
CA LEU A 114 -28.90 -25.69 -9.89
C LEU A 114 -30.13 -25.88 -8.98
N GLY A 115 -29.92 -26.42 -7.77
CA GLY A 115 -30.98 -26.57 -6.77
C GLY A 115 -31.57 -25.22 -6.32
N ILE A 116 -30.72 -24.23 -6.05
CA ILE A 116 -31.15 -22.89 -5.64
C ILE A 116 -31.89 -22.17 -6.77
N ASN A 117 -31.38 -22.24 -8.00
CA ASN A 117 -32.03 -21.63 -9.16
C ASN A 117 -33.39 -22.29 -9.45
N ALA A 118 -33.52 -23.61 -9.26
CA ALA A 118 -34.80 -24.31 -9.37
C ALA A 118 -35.80 -23.83 -8.29
N ILE A 119 -35.37 -23.72 -7.03
CA ILE A 119 -36.20 -23.20 -5.93
C ILE A 119 -36.62 -21.75 -6.21
N ARG A 120 -35.70 -20.90 -6.68
CA ARG A 120 -36.00 -19.51 -7.04
C ARG A 120 -37.00 -19.41 -8.18
N LEU A 121 -36.87 -20.26 -9.20
CA LEU A 121 -37.81 -20.32 -10.31
C LEU A 121 -39.22 -20.70 -9.83
N VAL A 122 -39.32 -21.67 -8.92
CA VAL A 122 -40.58 -22.07 -8.27
C VAL A 122 -41.17 -20.93 -7.43
N MET A 123 -40.33 -20.10 -6.81
CA MET A 123 -40.73 -18.91 -6.08
C MET A 123 -41.00 -17.67 -6.98
N GLY A 124 -40.97 -17.82 -8.30
CA GLY A 124 -41.17 -16.73 -9.25
C GLY A 124 -40.03 -15.70 -9.31
N LYS A 125 -38.84 -16.05 -8.83
CA LYS A 125 -37.64 -15.20 -8.84
C LYS A 125 -36.74 -15.55 -10.03
N GLY A 126 -36.06 -14.55 -10.59
CA GLY A 126 -35.12 -14.72 -11.69
C GLY A 126 -33.92 -15.61 -11.34
N ILE A 127 -33.39 -16.29 -12.36
CA ILE A 127 -32.18 -17.11 -12.27
C ILE A 127 -30.98 -16.20 -11.99
N GLN A 128 -30.09 -16.62 -11.09
CA GLN A 128 -28.89 -15.86 -10.78
C GLN A 128 -27.76 -16.22 -11.75
N ASP A 129 -27.37 -15.27 -12.60
CA ASP A 129 -26.14 -15.30 -13.38
C ASP A 129 -25.10 -14.37 -12.75
N ASP A 130 -24.01 -14.96 -12.24
CA ASP A 130 -22.90 -14.24 -11.60
C ASP A 130 -21.74 -13.97 -12.58
N SER A 131 -21.70 -14.65 -13.73
CA SER A 131 -20.63 -14.50 -14.73
C SER A 131 -20.63 -13.11 -15.38
N MET A 132 -21.83 -12.59 -15.73
CA MET A 132 -21.98 -11.25 -16.32
C MET A 132 -21.66 -10.10 -15.34
N LYS A 133 -21.83 -10.30 -14.03
CA LYS A 133 -21.57 -9.25 -13.02
C LYS A 133 -20.08 -9.04 -12.73
N GLU A 134 -19.24 -10.05 -13.02
CA GLU A 134 -17.80 -10.00 -12.73
C GLU A 134 -16.98 -9.27 -13.80
N ALA A 135 -17.39 -9.30 -15.07
CA ALA A 135 -16.68 -8.63 -16.16
C ALA A 135 -16.88 -7.10 -16.14
N ASP A 136 -18.13 -6.64 -15.96
CA ASP A 136 -18.48 -5.21 -15.93
C ASP A 136 -17.82 -4.48 -14.74
N ASN A 137 -17.57 -5.17 -13.62
CA ASN A 137 -16.83 -4.60 -12.48
C ASN A 137 -15.34 -4.44 -12.78
N LYS A 138 -14.71 -5.33 -13.57
CA LYS A 138 -13.26 -5.31 -13.80
C LYS A 138 -12.82 -4.12 -14.66
N GLU A 139 -13.52 -3.82 -15.74
CA GLU A 139 -13.20 -2.65 -16.59
C GLU A 139 -13.37 -1.34 -15.83
N LEU A 140 -14.42 -1.26 -15.01
CA LEU A 140 -14.69 -0.10 -14.15
C LEU A 140 -13.60 0.10 -13.10
N GLU A 141 -13.13 -0.98 -12.47
CA GLU A 141 -11.99 -0.93 -11.54
C GLU A 141 -10.68 -0.48 -12.22
N VAL A 142 -10.48 -0.85 -13.50
CA VAL A 142 -9.32 -0.40 -14.29
C VAL A 142 -9.41 1.10 -14.55
N ALA A 143 -10.58 1.57 -14.97
CA ALA A 143 -10.81 3.00 -15.21
C ALA A 143 -10.57 3.82 -13.93
N TYR A 144 -11.13 3.37 -12.81
CA TYR A 144 -10.92 3.99 -11.50
C TYR A 144 -9.45 3.95 -11.05
N PHE A 145 -8.74 2.85 -11.34
CA PHE A 145 -7.30 2.76 -11.08
C PHE A 145 -6.51 3.80 -11.87
N TYR A 146 -6.82 4.02 -13.15
CA TYR A 146 -6.14 5.06 -13.92
C TYR A 146 -6.53 6.46 -13.43
N GLU A 147 -7.78 6.69 -13.06
CA GLU A 147 -8.28 7.96 -12.52
C GLU A 147 -7.56 8.34 -11.21
N ARG A 148 -7.47 7.42 -10.23
CA ARG A 148 -6.81 7.72 -8.95
C ARG A 148 -5.31 8.02 -9.10
N ASN A 149 -4.70 7.42 -10.12
CA ASN A 149 -3.30 7.65 -10.49
C ASN A 149 -3.13 8.82 -11.48
N ARG A 150 -4.16 9.66 -11.63
CA ARG A 150 -4.17 10.88 -12.47
C ARG A 150 -3.92 10.63 -13.96
N ARG A 151 -4.07 9.39 -14.42
CA ARG A 151 -4.03 9.01 -15.84
C ARG A 151 -5.42 9.21 -16.45
N TYR A 152 -5.90 10.45 -16.39
CA TYR A 152 -7.27 10.82 -16.74
C TYR A 152 -7.64 10.49 -18.18
N GLU A 153 -6.71 10.67 -19.13
CA GLU A 153 -6.95 10.32 -20.54
C GLU A 153 -7.22 8.83 -20.74
N LYS A 154 -6.46 7.97 -20.04
CA LYS A 154 -6.64 6.52 -20.08
C LYS A 154 -7.96 6.11 -19.43
N ALA A 155 -8.26 6.69 -18.25
CA ALA A 155 -9.51 6.44 -17.55
C ALA A 155 -10.72 6.85 -18.40
N LEU A 156 -10.68 8.03 -19.01
CA LEU A 156 -11.71 8.57 -19.89
C LEU A 156 -11.99 7.65 -21.07
N THR A 157 -10.95 7.14 -21.72
CA THR A 157 -11.09 6.20 -22.84
C THR A 157 -11.87 4.94 -22.44
N ILE A 158 -11.61 4.42 -21.24
CA ILE A 158 -12.28 3.22 -20.72
C ILE A 158 -13.72 3.55 -20.30
N TYR A 159 -13.97 4.67 -19.63
CA TYR A 159 -15.33 5.09 -19.30
C TYR A 159 -16.18 5.29 -20.56
N ASP A 160 -15.62 5.90 -21.61
CA ASP A 160 -16.28 6.06 -22.90
C ASP A 160 -16.56 4.71 -23.58
N SER A 161 -15.64 3.73 -23.48
CA SER A 161 -15.87 2.40 -24.05
C SER A 161 -16.98 1.66 -23.30
N ILE A 162 -16.99 1.74 -21.97
CA ILE A 162 -18.03 1.11 -21.13
C ILE A 162 -19.41 1.70 -21.49
N LEU A 163 -19.53 3.03 -21.59
CA LEU A 163 -20.80 3.69 -21.93
C LEU A 163 -21.31 3.36 -23.34
N LYS A 164 -20.41 3.10 -24.30
CA LYS A 164 -20.79 2.77 -25.69
C LYS A 164 -21.21 1.32 -25.87
N ALA A 165 -20.61 0.38 -25.13
CA ALA A 165 -20.72 -1.04 -25.41
C ALA A 165 -22.08 -1.64 -25.01
N LYS A 166 -22.75 -1.11 -23.98
CA LYS A 166 -23.92 -1.75 -23.36
C LYS A 166 -24.88 -0.75 -22.70
N LYS A 167 -26.13 -1.17 -22.51
CA LYS A 167 -27.10 -0.46 -21.67
C LYS A 167 -26.93 -0.90 -20.21
N HIS A 168 -26.47 0.02 -19.36
CA HIS A 168 -26.21 -0.22 -17.95
C HIS A 168 -27.45 -0.02 -17.09
N LYS A 169 -27.39 -0.48 -15.83
CA LYS A 169 -28.39 -0.05 -14.84
C LYS A 169 -28.26 1.48 -14.62
N PRO A 170 -29.36 2.21 -14.40
CA PRO A 170 -29.35 3.66 -14.19
C PRO A 170 -28.30 4.14 -13.18
N GLU A 171 -28.19 3.46 -12.04
CA GLU A 171 -27.22 3.75 -10.98
C GLU A 171 -25.76 3.65 -11.45
N MET A 172 -25.45 2.61 -12.22
CA MET A 172 -24.10 2.37 -12.75
C MET A 172 -23.78 3.33 -13.89
N GLU A 173 -24.77 3.66 -14.73
CA GLU A 173 -24.61 4.65 -15.78
C GLU A 173 -24.28 6.04 -15.20
N ALA A 174 -25.06 6.49 -14.20
CA ALA A 174 -24.82 7.75 -13.49
C ALA A 174 -23.42 7.80 -12.87
N TYR A 175 -22.99 6.68 -12.26
CA TYR A 175 -21.66 6.53 -11.70
C TYR A 175 -20.55 6.70 -12.75
N ILE A 176 -20.66 6.01 -13.89
CA ILE A 176 -19.66 6.10 -14.96
C ILE A 176 -19.60 7.52 -15.54
N ILE A 177 -20.75 8.16 -15.75
CA ILE A 177 -20.83 9.55 -16.25
C ILE A 177 -20.18 10.51 -15.25
N LEU A 178 -20.36 10.30 -13.94
CA LEU A 178 -19.76 11.15 -12.90
C LEU A 178 -18.23 11.13 -12.97
N HIS A 179 -17.66 9.93 -13.01
CA HIS A 179 -16.21 9.73 -13.08
C HIS A 179 -15.61 10.20 -14.40
N ARG A 180 -16.33 10.02 -15.50
CA ARG A 180 -16.01 10.60 -16.80
C ARG A 180 -15.95 12.13 -16.73
N GLY A 181 -17.00 12.78 -16.20
CA GLY A 181 -17.06 14.22 -16.00
C GLY A 181 -15.92 14.75 -15.12
N TYR A 182 -15.57 14.02 -14.08
CA TYR A 182 -14.41 14.33 -13.25
C TYR A 182 -13.09 14.26 -14.03
N CYS A 183 -12.83 13.21 -14.81
CA CYS A 183 -11.64 13.13 -15.64
C CYS A 183 -11.57 14.32 -16.63
N LEU A 184 -12.69 14.69 -17.24
CA LEU A 184 -12.77 15.86 -18.12
C LEU A 184 -12.42 17.15 -17.40
N SER A 185 -12.94 17.35 -16.18
CA SER A 185 -12.66 18.54 -15.37
C SER A 185 -11.17 18.68 -15.02
N MET A 186 -10.52 17.57 -14.62
CA MET A 186 -9.10 17.54 -14.26
C MET A 186 -8.19 17.82 -15.47
N MET A 187 -8.67 17.52 -16.69
CA MET A 187 -7.95 17.82 -17.94
C MET A 187 -8.20 19.25 -18.47
N GLY A 188 -9.02 20.05 -17.78
CA GLY A 188 -9.39 21.42 -18.17
C GLY A 188 -10.54 21.50 -19.18
N GLU A 189 -11.20 20.39 -19.49
CA GLU A 189 -12.36 20.34 -20.41
C GLU A 189 -13.65 20.71 -19.66
N LEU A 190 -13.68 21.90 -19.06
CA LEU A 190 -14.71 22.31 -18.10
C LEU A 190 -16.13 22.22 -18.66
N LYS A 191 -16.34 22.64 -19.92
CA LYS A 191 -17.66 22.60 -20.54
C LYS A 191 -18.20 21.17 -20.68
N LYS A 192 -17.36 20.22 -21.11
CA LYS A 192 -17.75 18.80 -21.23
C LYS A 192 -18.01 18.17 -19.86
N ALA A 193 -17.27 18.61 -18.83
CA ALA A 193 -17.51 18.19 -17.46
C ALA A 193 -18.87 18.69 -16.95
N GLN A 194 -19.18 19.97 -17.15
CA GLN A 194 -20.49 20.58 -16.84
C GLN A 194 -21.61 19.78 -17.50
N ASP A 195 -21.51 19.54 -18.82
CA ASP A 195 -22.53 18.78 -19.56
C ASP A 195 -22.74 17.38 -18.97
N SER A 196 -21.67 16.72 -18.48
CA SER A 196 -21.76 15.41 -17.83
C SER A 196 -22.48 15.48 -16.47
N TYR A 197 -22.21 16.51 -15.67
CA TYR A 197 -22.88 16.69 -14.38
C TYR A 197 -24.34 17.09 -14.52
N GLU A 198 -24.64 17.98 -15.48
CA GLU A 198 -26.00 18.37 -15.84
C GLU A 198 -26.82 17.17 -16.34
N ASP A 199 -26.23 16.29 -17.16
CA ASP A 199 -26.89 15.05 -17.61
C ASP A 199 -27.28 14.15 -16.43
N ILE A 200 -26.39 14.00 -15.44
CA ILE A 200 -26.67 13.20 -14.24
C ILE A 200 -27.82 13.80 -13.43
N ILE A 201 -27.79 15.11 -13.20
CA ILE A 201 -28.81 15.82 -12.41
C ILE A 201 -30.18 15.74 -13.10
N ALA A 202 -30.21 15.83 -14.42
CA ALA A 202 -31.43 15.76 -15.20
C ALA A 202 -32.02 14.33 -15.26
N ARG A 203 -31.17 13.31 -15.43
CA ARG A 203 -31.60 11.93 -15.66
C ARG A 203 -31.73 11.09 -14.40
N PHE A 204 -31.01 11.44 -13.33
CA PHE A 204 -30.95 10.67 -12.09
C PHE A 204 -31.13 11.55 -10.82
N PRO A 205 -32.14 12.43 -10.76
CA PRO A 205 -32.24 13.50 -9.75
C PRO A 205 -32.26 13.01 -8.30
N ASP A 206 -32.82 11.83 -8.04
CA ASP A 206 -32.95 11.27 -6.68
C ASP A 206 -31.74 10.42 -6.25
N SER A 207 -30.67 10.36 -7.05
CA SER A 207 -29.48 9.57 -6.76
C SER A 207 -28.45 10.32 -5.90
N GLU A 208 -27.69 9.60 -5.08
CA GLU A 208 -26.52 10.17 -4.39
C GLU A 208 -25.51 10.74 -5.39
N THR A 209 -25.35 10.08 -6.54
CA THR A 209 -24.51 10.56 -7.65
C THR A 209 -24.94 11.93 -8.17
N ALA A 210 -26.23 12.24 -8.23
CA ALA A 210 -26.71 13.57 -8.60
C ALA A 210 -26.39 14.62 -7.53
N THR A 211 -26.43 14.26 -6.24
CA THR A 211 -25.99 15.15 -5.16
C THR A 211 -24.50 15.48 -5.28
N VAL A 212 -23.67 14.48 -5.61
CA VAL A 212 -22.24 14.70 -5.87
C VAL A 212 -22.04 15.55 -7.13
N ALA A 213 -22.72 15.22 -8.23
CA ALA A 213 -22.65 15.97 -9.49
C ALA A 213 -23.01 17.45 -9.30
N TRP A 214 -24.04 17.76 -8.50
CA TRP A 214 -24.44 19.13 -8.20
C TRP A 214 -23.32 19.92 -7.51
N LYS A 215 -22.66 19.33 -6.51
CA LYS A 215 -21.52 19.96 -5.82
C LYS A 215 -20.32 20.20 -6.74
N LEU A 216 -20.03 19.26 -7.63
CA LEU A 216 -18.94 19.40 -8.59
C LEU A 216 -19.26 20.43 -9.67
N LEU A 217 -20.52 20.48 -10.12
CA LEU A 217 -20.99 21.48 -11.08
C LEU A 217 -20.86 22.91 -10.50
N GLU A 218 -21.31 23.12 -9.25
CA GLU A 218 -21.14 24.40 -8.55
C GLU A 218 -19.67 24.84 -8.50
N PHE A 219 -18.78 23.91 -8.14
CA PHE A 219 -17.35 24.17 -8.10
C PHE A 219 -16.79 24.53 -9.49
N ILE A 220 -17.09 23.75 -10.53
CA ILE A 220 -16.56 23.98 -11.87
C ILE A 220 -17.11 25.26 -12.50
N ASN A 221 -18.35 25.64 -12.20
CA ASN A 221 -18.89 26.94 -12.62
C ASN A 221 -18.12 28.10 -11.99
N THR A 222 -17.80 27.99 -10.70
CA THR A 222 -16.96 28.98 -10.00
C THR A 222 -15.58 29.09 -10.66
N VAL A 223 -14.95 27.95 -10.96
CA VAL A 223 -13.64 27.91 -11.64
C VAL A 223 -13.71 28.54 -13.03
N ASP A 224 -14.73 28.22 -13.83
CA ASP A 224 -14.90 28.76 -15.19
C ASP A 224 -15.07 30.29 -15.18
N ASP A 225 -15.88 30.82 -14.27
CA ASP A 225 -16.10 32.26 -14.14
C ASP A 225 -14.85 33.01 -13.64
N GLU A 226 -14.13 32.43 -12.69
CA GLU A 226 -12.85 32.97 -12.24
C GLU A 226 -11.78 32.92 -13.35
N LEU A 227 -11.77 31.89 -14.21
CA LEU A 227 -10.85 31.81 -15.34
C LEU A 227 -11.13 32.89 -16.39
N LYS A 228 -12.41 33.14 -16.71
CA LYS A 228 -12.81 34.24 -17.61
C LYS A 228 -12.29 35.57 -17.08
N THR A 229 -12.54 35.84 -15.80
CA THR A 229 -12.08 37.06 -15.13
C THR A 229 -10.55 37.17 -15.16
N ALA A 230 -9.84 36.10 -14.78
CA ALA A 230 -8.39 36.08 -14.74
C ALA A 230 -7.74 36.39 -16.10
N ARG A 231 -8.31 35.84 -17.18
CA ARG A 231 -7.83 36.05 -18.56
C ARG A 231 -7.98 37.51 -19.04
N GLU A 232 -8.96 38.24 -18.51
CA GLU A 232 -9.22 39.62 -18.87
C GLU A 232 -8.43 40.62 -18.01
N THR A 233 -8.31 40.35 -16.70
CA THR A 233 -7.86 41.35 -15.73
C THR A 233 -6.40 41.19 -15.29
N THR A 234 -5.78 40.03 -15.54
CA THR A 234 -4.46 39.71 -14.96
C THR A 234 -3.36 39.81 -16.00
N ALA A 235 -2.34 40.63 -15.72
CA ALA A 235 -1.18 40.73 -16.59
C ALA A 235 -0.40 39.40 -16.63
N LYS A 236 0.02 38.98 -17.83
CA LYS A 236 0.81 37.76 -18.02
C LYS A 236 2.12 37.85 -17.24
N GLY A 237 2.37 36.84 -16.41
CA GLY A 237 3.52 36.78 -15.52
C GLY A 237 3.28 35.76 -14.41
N MET A 238 4.07 35.85 -13.33
CA MET A 238 4.02 34.89 -12.22
C MET A 238 2.62 34.76 -11.61
N GLU A 239 1.98 35.89 -11.30
CA GLU A 239 0.65 35.89 -10.67
C GLU A 239 -0.43 35.32 -11.60
N TYR A 240 -0.35 35.56 -12.91
CA TYR A 240 -1.25 34.94 -13.88
C TYR A 240 -1.05 33.42 -13.94
N GLY A 241 0.20 32.95 -13.98
CA GLY A 241 0.50 31.51 -13.93
C GLY A 241 -0.05 30.84 -12.67
N LYS A 242 0.12 31.48 -11.51
CA LYS A 242 -0.44 31.03 -10.22
C LYS A 242 -1.97 30.96 -10.27
N ARG A 243 -2.62 31.99 -10.80
CA ARG A 243 -4.08 32.02 -10.95
C ARG A 243 -4.56 30.87 -11.81
N LEU A 244 -3.93 30.62 -12.96
CA LEU A 244 -4.25 29.48 -13.82
C LEU A 244 -4.05 28.14 -13.11
N TYR A 245 -2.96 27.99 -12.35
CA TYR A 245 -2.71 26.78 -11.55
C TYR A 245 -3.81 26.51 -10.52
N PHE A 246 -4.19 27.52 -9.73
CA PHE A 246 -5.23 27.36 -8.70
C PHE A 246 -6.61 27.10 -9.30
N LEU A 247 -6.84 27.58 -10.53
CA LEU A 247 -8.07 27.38 -11.30
C LEU A 247 -8.02 26.16 -12.22
N MET A 248 -7.09 25.22 -11.97
CA MET A 248 -6.98 23.94 -12.69
C MET A 248 -6.67 24.05 -14.19
N ASP A 249 -6.33 25.24 -14.71
CA ASP A 249 -5.90 25.43 -16.09
C ASP A 249 -4.40 25.10 -16.23
N TYR A 250 -4.06 23.85 -15.88
CA TYR A 250 -2.70 23.36 -15.75
C TYR A 250 -1.90 23.47 -17.06
N LYS A 251 -2.54 23.23 -18.21
CA LYS A 251 -1.90 23.31 -19.53
C LYS A 251 -1.44 24.73 -19.84
N ASN A 252 -2.28 25.73 -19.60
CA ASN A 252 -1.90 27.13 -19.81
C ASN A 252 -0.91 27.61 -18.74
N ALA A 253 -1.07 27.16 -17.49
CA ALA A 253 -0.12 27.46 -16.41
C ALA A 253 1.30 26.96 -16.73
N ILE A 254 1.45 25.74 -17.25
CA ILE A 254 2.74 25.19 -17.72
C ILE A 254 3.38 26.11 -18.76
N THR A 255 2.59 26.65 -19.69
CA THR A 255 3.10 27.55 -20.73
C THR A 255 3.69 28.82 -20.11
N ILE A 256 2.96 29.44 -19.18
CA ILE A 256 3.42 30.66 -18.47
C ILE A 256 4.68 30.36 -17.65
N PHE A 257 4.71 29.28 -16.87
CA PHE A 257 5.88 28.94 -16.05
C PHE A 257 7.09 28.54 -16.90
N SER A 258 6.88 27.94 -18.07
CA SER A 258 7.96 27.63 -19.03
C SER A 258 8.59 28.90 -19.61
N GLU A 259 7.78 29.94 -19.87
CA GLU A 259 8.30 31.25 -20.29
C GLU A 259 9.12 31.91 -19.18
N LEU A 260 8.66 31.82 -17.93
CA LEU A 260 9.38 32.32 -16.77
C LEU A 260 10.69 31.56 -16.51
N GLU A 261 10.71 30.22 -16.67
CA GLU A 261 11.93 29.40 -16.59
C GLU A 261 12.99 29.86 -17.60
N ARG A 262 12.59 30.15 -18.85
CA ARG A 262 13.51 30.59 -19.91
C ARG A 262 14.21 31.92 -19.62
N SER A 263 13.67 32.74 -18.72
CA SER A 263 14.33 33.98 -18.29
C SER A 263 15.62 33.73 -17.48
N GLY A 264 15.88 32.48 -17.05
CA GLY A 264 17.18 32.02 -16.59
C GLY A 264 17.58 32.45 -15.18
N GLY A 265 16.64 32.98 -14.39
CA GLY A 265 16.88 33.34 -13.00
C GLY A 265 17.23 32.14 -12.12
N GLN A 266 18.08 32.34 -11.11
CA GLN A 266 18.27 31.38 -10.01
C GLN A 266 17.67 31.89 -8.71
N ASP A 267 16.76 32.86 -8.77
CA ASP A 267 16.09 33.40 -7.59
C ASP A 267 14.95 32.47 -7.10
N GLU A 268 14.43 32.81 -5.93
CA GLU A 268 13.34 32.04 -5.30
C GLU A 268 12.06 32.04 -6.15
N LYS A 269 11.80 33.13 -6.91
CA LYS A 269 10.66 33.22 -7.82
C LYS A 269 10.76 32.24 -8.98
N THR A 270 11.96 32.05 -9.54
CA THR A 270 12.18 31.05 -10.59
C THR A 270 12.02 29.64 -10.03
N ALA A 271 12.46 29.39 -8.78
CA ALA A 271 12.21 28.12 -8.10
C ALA A 271 10.71 27.87 -7.83
N GLU A 272 9.95 28.90 -7.44
CA GLU A 272 8.49 28.82 -7.30
C GLU A 272 7.82 28.47 -8.63
N ALA A 273 8.19 29.16 -9.71
CA ALA A 273 7.64 28.90 -11.05
C ALA A 273 7.92 27.45 -11.50
N LEU A 274 9.15 26.97 -11.31
CA LEU A 274 9.54 25.58 -11.59
C LEU A 274 8.76 24.58 -10.72
N PHE A 275 8.58 24.88 -9.44
CA PHE A 275 7.79 24.03 -8.54
C PHE A 275 6.33 23.95 -9.01
N LEU A 276 5.70 25.08 -9.32
CA LEU A 276 4.30 25.11 -9.77
C LEU A 276 4.12 24.47 -11.15
N LYS A 277 5.10 24.60 -12.04
CA LYS A 277 5.13 23.86 -13.31
C LYS A 277 5.18 22.35 -13.08
N ALA A 278 6.03 21.88 -12.17
CA ALA A 278 6.09 20.49 -11.77
C ALA A 278 4.76 20.01 -11.17
N ARG A 279 4.11 20.83 -10.32
CA ARG A 279 2.75 20.53 -9.80
C ARG A 279 1.74 20.39 -10.93
N CYS A 280 1.77 21.26 -11.94
CA CYS A 280 0.87 21.15 -13.09
C CYS A 280 1.08 19.82 -13.85
N PHE A 281 2.33 19.44 -14.14
CA PHE A 281 2.62 18.13 -14.75
C PHE A 281 2.13 16.97 -13.88
N GLU A 282 2.32 17.08 -12.57
CA GLU A 282 1.86 16.08 -11.62
C GLU A 282 0.34 15.95 -11.58
N GLU A 283 -0.40 17.07 -11.63
CA GLU A 283 -1.85 17.10 -11.69
C GLU A 283 -2.37 16.56 -13.04
N LEU A 284 -1.59 16.63 -14.11
CA LEU A 284 -1.92 16.02 -15.41
C LEU A 284 -1.48 14.54 -15.54
N GLY A 285 -0.85 13.98 -14.50
CA GLY A 285 -0.35 12.60 -14.51
C GLY A 285 0.94 12.39 -15.32
N GLU A 286 1.65 13.46 -15.65
CA GLU A 286 2.96 13.46 -16.31
C GLU A 286 4.09 13.41 -15.27
N SER A 287 4.08 12.39 -14.41
CA SER A 287 5.03 12.28 -13.29
C SER A 287 6.50 12.36 -13.68
N PRO A 288 6.98 11.79 -14.81
CA PRO A 288 8.38 11.92 -15.19
C PRO A 288 8.82 13.38 -15.39
N ALA A 289 7.98 14.18 -16.05
CA ALA A 289 8.23 15.61 -16.26
C ALA A 289 8.16 16.38 -14.93
N ALA A 290 7.17 16.06 -14.08
CA ALA A 290 7.05 16.64 -12.75
C ALA A 290 8.31 16.38 -11.88
N ILE A 291 8.78 15.13 -11.84
CA ILE A 291 9.96 14.73 -11.07
C ILE A 291 11.22 15.42 -11.60
N GLU A 292 11.35 15.58 -12.91
CA GLU A 292 12.47 16.31 -13.50
C GLU A 292 12.48 17.77 -13.04
N ASP A 293 11.34 18.47 -13.14
CA ASP A 293 11.25 19.87 -12.72
C ASP A 293 11.41 20.01 -11.19
N TYR A 294 10.88 19.10 -10.36
CA TYR A 294 11.19 19.09 -8.92
C TYR A 294 12.68 18.89 -8.63
N LYS A 295 13.36 18.02 -9.38
CA LYS A 295 14.82 17.84 -9.25
C LYS A 295 15.57 19.12 -9.62
N LYS A 296 15.09 19.92 -10.57
CA LYS A 296 15.66 21.23 -10.89
C LYS A 296 15.49 22.21 -9.72
N VAL A 297 14.30 22.26 -9.11
CA VAL A 297 14.04 23.09 -7.92
C VAL A 297 15.01 22.73 -6.79
N ILE A 298 15.15 21.44 -6.48
CA ILE A 298 16.05 20.95 -5.41
C ILE A 298 17.52 21.31 -5.67
N LYS A 299 17.94 21.35 -6.94
CA LYS A 299 19.32 21.71 -7.33
C LYS A 299 19.58 23.23 -7.27
N ASN A 300 18.55 24.07 -7.24
CA ASN A 300 18.72 25.52 -7.18
C ASN A 300 19.12 25.94 -5.75
N PRO A 301 20.30 26.56 -5.55
CA PRO A 301 20.78 26.95 -4.24
C PRO A 301 19.93 28.03 -3.55
N ASN A 302 19.19 28.85 -4.32
CA ASN A 302 18.32 29.91 -3.78
C ASN A 302 16.83 29.55 -3.89
N ALA A 303 16.49 28.26 -3.97
CA ALA A 303 15.10 27.82 -4.02
C ALA A 303 14.32 28.02 -2.71
N GLY A 304 15.00 28.39 -1.61
CA GLY A 304 14.34 28.67 -0.33
C GLY A 304 13.49 27.49 0.14
N ARG A 305 12.21 27.77 0.45
CA ARG A 305 11.26 26.73 0.89
C ARG A 305 10.91 25.72 -0.21
N TRP A 306 11.05 26.08 -1.49
CA TRP A 306 10.57 25.27 -2.62
C TRP A 306 11.35 23.98 -2.81
N SER A 307 12.62 23.92 -2.41
CA SER A 307 13.39 22.67 -2.40
C SER A 307 12.79 21.63 -1.46
N LYS A 308 12.33 22.08 -0.29
CA LYS A 308 11.67 21.22 0.70
C LYS A 308 10.34 20.71 0.14
N GLU A 309 9.51 21.60 -0.39
CA GLU A 309 8.22 21.26 -0.99
C GLU A 309 8.36 20.31 -2.19
N ALA A 310 9.32 20.57 -3.07
CA ALA A 310 9.63 19.69 -4.20
C ALA A 310 10.00 18.28 -3.73
N ASN A 311 10.83 18.16 -2.68
CA ASN A 311 11.21 16.87 -2.14
C ASN A 311 10.02 16.13 -1.49
N ARG A 312 9.12 16.85 -0.81
CA ARG A 312 7.85 16.29 -0.29
C ARG A 312 6.98 15.73 -1.42
N ARG A 313 6.82 16.45 -2.52
CA ARG A 313 6.03 15.96 -3.67
C ARG A 313 6.66 14.76 -4.36
N ILE A 314 7.98 14.71 -4.51
CA ILE A 314 8.68 13.52 -5.01
C ILE A 314 8.38 12.30 -4.11
N PHE A 315 8.42 12.47 -2.79
CA PHE A 315 8.05 11.41 -1.86
C PHE A 315 6.59 10.97 -2.04
N MET A 316 5.66 11.92 -2.14
CA MET A 316 4.23 11.63 -2.36
C MET A 316 4.01 10.81 -3.64
N LEU A 317 4.67 11.19 -4.74
CA LEU A 317 4.62 10.47 -6.00
C LEU A 317 5.19 9.05 -5.88
N GLY A 318 6.37 8.92 -5.27
CA GLY A 318 7.01 7.63 -5.08
C GLY A 318 6.21 6.70 -4.18
N GLU A 319 5.62 7.18 -3.09
CA GLU A 319 4.99 6.34 -2.07
C GLU A 319 3.52 6.02 -2.38
N PHE A 320 2.72 7.02 -2.74
CA PHE A 320 1.26 6.88 -2.81
C PHE A 320 0.72 6.68 -4.23
N TYR A 321 1.43 7.16 -5.26
CA TYR A 321 0.96 7.14 -6.65
C TYR A 321 1.68 6.09 -7.50
N GLU A 322 2.98 6.25 -7.71
CA GLU A 322 3.76 5.40 -8.63
C GLU A 322 4.30 4.14 -7.95
N ARG A 323 4.43 4.16 -6.62
CA ARG A 323 5.00 3.08 -5.80
C ARG A 323 6.44 2.73 -6.19
N ASP A 324 7.18 3.74 -6.64
CA ASP A 324 8.58 3.61 -7.03
C ASP A 324 9.48 3.72 -5.79
N LYS A 325 10.01 2.57 -5.36
CA LYS A 325 10.91 2.44 -4.21
C LYS A 325 12.20 3.24 -4.36
N GLU A 326 12.71 3.42 -5.58
CA GLU A 326 13.92 4.17 -5.82
C GLU A 326 13.67 5.67 -5.63
N ILE A 327 12.57 6.18 -6.20
CA ILE A 327 12.15 7.57 -6.03
C ILE A 327 11.89 7.87 -4.54
N THR A 328 11.13 7.00 -3.85
CA THR A 328 10.85 7.15 -2.42
C THR A 328 12.14 7.18 -1.60
N ARG A 329 13.07 6.24 -1.83
CA ARG A 329 14.34 6.18 -1.10
C ARG A 329 15.20 7.42 -1.29
N VAL A 330 15.27 7.95 -2.52
CA VAL A 330 16.03 9.18 -2.81
C VAL A 330 15.40 10.39 -2.12
N ALA A 331 14.08 10.50 -2.16
CA ALA A 331 13.37 11.56 -1.44
C ALA A 331 13.61 11.43 0.08
N LEU A 332 13.59 10.21 0.61
CA LEU A 332 13.80 9.91 2.04
C LEU A 332 15.18 10.33 2.53
N ALA A 333 16.22 10.08 1.75
CA ALA A 333 17.60 10.41 2.14
C ALA A 333 17.80 11.92 2.40
N ARG A 334 17.11 12.78 1.64
CA ARG A 334 17.24 14.25 1.71
C ARG A 334 16.47 14.91 2.85
N LEU A 335 15.67 14.16 3.59
CA LEU A 335 14.78 14.72 4.62
C LEU A 335 15.49 15.10 5.89
N LYS A 336 16.54 14.35 6.19
CA LYS A 336 17.48 14.67 7.26
C LYS A 336 18.12 16.03 7.00
N ASP A 337 18.39 16.35 5.73
CA ASP A 337 18.98 17.63 5.32
C ASP A 337 17.98 18.79 5.52
N TYR A 338 16.68 18.55 5.26
CA TYR A 338 15.62 19.55 5.43
C TYR A 338 15.02 19.63 6.85
N LYS A 339 15.49 18.80 7.80
CA LYS A 339 14.94 18.70 9.17
C LYS A 339 13.42 18.50 9.20
N ASP A 340 12.90 17.69 8.28
CA ASP A 340 11.46 17.58 8.05
C ASP A 340 10.79 16.41 8.78
N GLN A 341 11.42 15.91 9.84
CA GLN A 341 11.10 14.62 10.45
C GLN A 341 9.61 14.48 10.85
N ASN A 342 8.99 15.54 11.39
CA ASN A 342 7.58 15.52 11.80
C ASN A 342 6.62 15.20 10.64
N PHE A 343 6.85 15.77 9.46
CA PHE A 343 6.03 15.48 8.27
C PHE A 343 6.15 14.01 7.87
N PHE A 344 7.34 13.41 8.04
CA PHE A 344 7.56 12.01 7.71
C PHE A 344 7.01 11.05 8.73
N ASP A 345 7.13 11.35 10.01
CA ASP A 345 6.56 10.51 11.05
C ASP A 345 5.04 10.44 10.89
N GLU A 346 4.41 11.57 10.51
CA GLU A 346 2.99 11.61 10.15
C GLU A 346 2.68 10.78 8.90
N LEU A 347 3.44 10.91 7.81
CA LEU A 347 3.19 10.15 6.58
C LEU A 347 3.53 8.66 6.66
N ASN A 348 4.59 8.28 7.38
CA ASN A 348 5.00 6.88 7.57
C ASN A 348 3.94 6.08 8.33
N SER A 349 3.18 6.73 9.22
CA SER A 349 2.04 6.10 9.89
C SER A 349 0.99 5.58 8.89
N PHE A 350 0.90 6.18 7.71
CA PHE A 350 -0.02 5.79 6.63
C PHE A 350 0.62 4.86 5.59
N SER A 351 1.96 4.89 5.43
CA SER A 351 2.71 4.02 4.49
C SER A 351 2.68 2.54 4.90
N GLY A 352 2.79 2.23 6.20
CA GLY A 352 2.77 0.84 6.69
C GLY A 352 1.50 0.06 6.31
N ALA A 353 0.35 0.75 6.20
CA ALA A 353 -0.92 0.16 5.75
C ALA A 353 -0.95 -0.14 4.23
N ILE A 354 -0.06 0.47 3.44
CA ILE A 354 0.07 0.27 1.99
C ILE A 354 1.06 -0.87 1.69
N GLU A 355 2.09 -1.07 2.52
CA GLU A 355 3.14 -2.09 2.30
C GLU A 355 2.67 -3.54 2.41
N GLU A 356 1.73 -3.87 3.32
CA GLU A 356 1.12 -5.22 3.44
C GLU A 356 0.40 -5.69 2.16
N ASN A 357 0.20 -4.78 1.19
CA ASN A 357 -0.71 -4.95 0.07
C ASN A 357 -0.04 -4.89 -1.32
N LYS A 358 1.30 -4.90 -1.37
CA LYS A 358 2.11 -4.73 -2.59
C LYS A 358 1.95 -5.87 -3.64
N VAL A 359 1.65 -7.10 -3.22
CA VAL A 359 1.62 -8.28 -4.12
C VAL A 359 0.30 -8.40 -4.91
N SER A 360 -0.82 -7.92 -4.35
CA SER A 360 -2.16 -8.01 -4.98
C SER A 360 -2.31 -7.02 -6.15
N ASP A 361 -1.72 -5.82 -6.04
CA ASP A 361 -1.87 -4.75 -7.03
C ASP A 361 -0.99 -4.94 -8.28
N GLU A 362 0.25 -5.45 -8.15
CA GLU A 362 1.12 -5.72 -9.31
C GLU A 362 0.56 -6.83 -10.21
N LEU A 363 -0.01 -7.89 -9.60
CA LEU A 363 -0.63 -9.00 -10.32
C LEU A 363 -1.92 -8.54 -11.04
N ARG A 364 -2.73 -7.70 -10.39
CA ARG A 364 -3.94 -7.11 -10.98
C ARG A 364 -3.61 -6.17 -12.12
N VAL A 365 -2.58 -5.32 -11.99
CA VAL A 365 -2.15 -4.42 -13.07
C VAL A 365 -1.68 -5.21 -14.30
N GLN A 366 -0.90 -6.29 -14.13
CA GLN A 366 -0.51 -7.14 -15.25
C GLN A 366 -1.69 -7.85 -15.92
N GLN A 367 -2.68 -8.31 -15.15
CA GLN A 367 -3.92 -8.88 -15.69
C GLN A 367 -4.74 -7.83 -16.47
N ARG A 368 -4.78 -6.59 -15.98
CA ARG A 368 -5.49 -5.46 -16.59
C ARG A 368 -4.81 -4.92 -17.85
N GLU A 369 -3.47 -4.92 -17.90
CA GLU A 369 -2.68 -4.55 -19.08
C GLU A 369 -2.87 -5.58 -20.22
N LYS A 370 -3.04 -6.87 -19.89
CA LYS A 370 -3.37 -7.93 -20.87
C LYS A 370 -4.78 -7.75 -21.44
N VAL A 371 -5.77 -7.43 -20.60
CA VAL A 371 -7.12 -7.08 -21.06
C VAL A 371 -7.08 -5.87 -22.01
N ARG A 372 -6.27 -4.86 -21.69
CA ARG A 372 -6.06 -3.68 -22.54
C ARG A 372 -5.36 -4.00 -23.88
N GLN A 373 -4.36 -4.88 -23.91
CA GLN A 373 -3.71 -5.31 -25.16
C GLN A 373 -4.70 -6.09 -26.05
N ALA A 374 -5.49 -6.98 -25.46
CA ALA A 374 -6.52 -7.75 -26.14
C ALA A 374 -7.66 -6.89 -26.71
N LEU A 375 -8.00 -5.76 -26.06
CA LEU A 375 -9.00 -4.80 -26.53
C LEU A 375 -8.48 -3.85 -27.64
N SER A 376 -7.18 -3.86 -27.95
CA SER A 376 -6.59 -2.94 -28.95
C SER A 376 -6.42 -3.56 -30.34
N GLU A 377 -6.53 -4.88 -30.48
CA GLU A 377 -6.52 -5.56 -31.78
C GLU A 377 -7.95 -5.61 -32.35
N LYS A 378 -8.15 -4.96 -33.49
CA LYS A 378 -9.44 -4.89 -34.18
C LYS A 378 -9.91 -6.28 -34.61
N ASP A 379 -11.20 -6.53 -34.38
CA ASP A 379 -12.01 -7.66 -34.86
C ASP A 379 -11.66 -9.05 -34.29
N VAL A 380 -11.81 -9.23 -32.97
CA VAL A 380 -11.93 -10.60 -32.42
C VAL A 380 -13.15 -10.72 -31.51
N ASP A 381 -13.92 -11.79 -31.73
CA ASP A 381 -15.10 -12.16 -30.96
C ASP A 381 -14.70 -12.42 -29.50
N VAL A 382 -15.05 -11.45 -28.65
CA VAL A 382 -14.67 -11.34 -27.23
C VAL A 382 -15.04 -12.61 -26.43
N LEU A 383 -16.03 -13.37 -26.90
CA LEU A 383 -16.52 -14.59 -26.25
C LEU A 383 -15.59 -15.80 -26.49
N ASP A 384 -14.96 -15.94 -27.66
CA ASP A 384 -14.05 -17.07 -27.97
C ASP A 384 -12.69 -16.95 -27.26
N ILE A 385 -12.34 -15.73 -26.84
CA ILE A 385 -11.13 -15.45 -26.04
C ILE A 385 -11.41 -15.66 -24.54
N ILE A 386 -12.61 -15.30 -24.04
CA ILE A 386 -13.00 -15.53 -22.63
C ILE A 386 -12.98 -17.02 -22.28
N ASP A 387 -13.36 -17.90 -23.22
CA ASP A 387 -13.32 -19.36 -23.04
C ASP A 387 -11.89 -19.95 -23.04
N LYS A 388 -10.90 -19.20 -23.54
CA LYS A 388 -9.47 -19.62 -23.58
C LYS A 388 -8.62 -18.97 -22.50
N ILE A 389 -9.16 -17.97 -21.79
CA ILE A 389 -8.55 -17.40 -20.59
C ILE A 389 -8.83 -18.36 -19.45
N ASP A 390 -7.79 -18.88 -18.81
CA ASP A 390 -7.97 -19.73 -17.64
C ASP A 390 -8.54 -18.94 -16.46
N LEU A 391 -9.87 -19.02 -16.34
CA LEU A 391 -10.70 -18.39 -15.30
C LEU A 391 -10.58 -19.12 -13.94
N SER A 392 -9.90 -20.26 -13.87
CA SER A 392 -9.71 -21.03 -12.62
C SER A 392 -8.52 -20.56 -11.79
N GLY A 393 -7.58 -19.84 -12.41
CA GLY A 393 -6.32 -19.44 -11.79
C GLY A 393 -5.28 -20.55 -11.72
N GLU A 394 -5.50 -21.73 -12.31
CA GLU A 394 -4.54 -22.85 -12.32
C GLU A 394 -3.28 -22.56 -13.13
N ALA A 395 -3.40 -21.96 -14.31
CA ALA A 395 -2.30 -21.54 -15.17
C ALA A 395 -1.55 -20.34 -14.57
N ALA A 396 -2.25 -19.45 -13.86
CA ALA A 396 -1.62 -18.37 -13.11
C ALA A 396 -0.89 -18.90 -11.86
N ALA A 397 -1.46 -19.87 -11.15
CA ALA A 397 -0.83 -20.55 -10.01
C ALA A 397 0.35 -21.42 -10.46
N GLN A 398 0.28 -22.07 -11.62
CA GLN A 398 1.38 -22.83 -12.21
C GLN A 398 2.46 -21.91 -12.75
N LYS A 399 2.11 -20.76 -13.33
CA LYS A 399 3.08 -19.76 -13.76
C LYS A 399 3.72 -19.05 -12.58
N GLU A 400 2.97 -18.77 -11.52
CA GLU A 400 3.48 -18.28 -10.25
C GLU A 400 4.32 -19.34 -9.54
N LEU A 401 3.98 -20.63 -9.64
CA LEU A 401 4.78 -21.74 -9.13
C LEU A 401 6.05 -21.95 -9.97
N GLU A 402 6.00 -21.77 -11.28
CA GLU A 402 7.15 -21.83 -12.20
C GLU A 402 8.06 -20.61 -12.04
N GLU A 403 7.49 -19.41 -11.84
CA GLU A 403 8.21 -18.17 -11.55
C GLU A 403 8.75 -18.19 -10.13
N LYS A 404 8.03 -18.74 -9.15
CA LYS A 404 8.55 -19.06 -7.81
C LYS A 404 9.59 -20.16 -7.89
N LYS A 405 9.48 -21.18 -8.75
CA LYS A 405 10.52 -22.20 -8.94
C LYS A 405 11.75 -21.62 -9.65
N LYS A 406 11.59 -20.70 -10.59
CA LYS A 406 12.68 -19.97 -11.26
C LYS A 406 13.33 -18.94 -10.34
N ALA A 407 12.54 -18.25 -9.53
CA ALA A 407 13.02 -17.34 -8.50
C ALA A 407 13.63 -18.11 -7.33
N LEU A 408 13.13 -19.30 -7.01
CA LEU A 408 13.69 -20.22 -6.01
C LEU A 408 14.98 -20.84 -6.54
N THR A 409 15.07 -21.28 -7.79
CA THR A 409 16.32 -21.76 -8.39
C THR A 409 17.33 -20.64 -8.61
N ALA A 410 16.90 -19.43 -8.96
CA ALA A 410 17.77 -18.25 -9.01
C ALA A 410 18.20 -17.81 -7.60
N ALA A 411 17.32 -17.91 -6.60
CA ALA A 411 17.63 -17.66 -5.20
C ALA A 411 18.47 -18.79 -4.59
N GLU A 412 18.36 -20.04 -5.06
CA GLU A 412 19.19 -21.20 -4.68
C GLU A 412 20.55 -21.14 -5.36
N GLN A 413 20.66 -20.57 -6.56
CA GLN A 413 21.95 -20.29 -7.20
C GLN A 413 22.64 -19.06 -6.59
N LYS A 414 21.87 -18.07 -6.13
CA LYS A 414 22.37 -16.88 -5.42
C LYS A 414 22.70 -17.20 -3.96
N ALA A 415 21.88 -18.00 -3.28
CA ALA A 415 22.13 -18.56 -1.95
C ALA A 415 23.17 -19.67 -1.98
N GLY A 416 23.30 -20.46 -3.05
CA GLY A 416 24.34 -21.47 -3.20
C GLY A 416 25.76 -20.87 -3.26
N LYS A 417 25.88 -19.58 -3.57
CA LYS A 417 27.14 -18.81 -3.47
C LYS A 417 27.32 -18.07 -2.14
N GLU A 418 26.27 -17.96 -1.32
CA GLU A 418 26.26 -17.14 -0.10
C GLU A 418 25.95 -17.95 1.18
N MET A 419 25.54 -19.21 1.05
CA MET A 419 25.06 -20.11 2.10
C MET A 419 26.03 -21.28 2.33
N GLU A 420 27.32 -20.97 2.46
CA GLU A 420 28.28 -21.90 3.06
C GLU A 420 28.50 -21.63 4.57
N ARG A 421 27.64 -20.84 5.24
CA ARG A 421 27.65 -20.70 6.71
C ARG A 421 26.23 -20.56 7.30
N GLN A 422 25.58 -21.69 7.59
CA GLN A 422 24.45 -21.71 8.52
C GLN A 422 24.96 -21.36 9.93
N VAL A 423 24.49 -20.25 10.49
CA VAL A 423 24.73 -19.89 11.89
C VAL A 423 23.62 -20.50 12.74
N LEU A 424 23.94 -21.53 13.54
CA LEU A 424 23.05 -22.14 14.52
C LEU A 424 22.81 -21.17 15.69
N ASP A 425 21.63 -21.26 16.33
CA ASP A 425 21.31 -20.46 17.52
C ASP A 425 22.33 -20.72 18.64
N VAL A 426 23.10 -19.68 18.97
CA VAL A 426 24.19 -19.68 19.96
C VAL A 426 23.68 -20.04 21.35
N SER A 427 22.44 -19.67 21.66
CA SER A 427 21.82 -19.87 22.98
C SER A 427 21.51 -21.34 23.26
N SER A 428 21.45 -22.17 22.21
CA SER A 428 21.28 -23.62 22.32
C SER A 428 22.56 -24.36 22.73
N HIS A 429 23.75 -23.74 22.57
CA HIS A 429 25.01 -24.38 22.86
C HIS A 429 25.27 -24.50 24.38
N PRO A 430 25.66 -25.67 24.93
CA PRO A 430 25.83 -25.88 26.37
C PRO A 430 26.76 -24.86 27.06
N LEU A 431 27.80 -24.39 26.37
CA LEU A 431 28.79 -23.41 26.86
C LEU A 431 28.37 -21.93 26.67
N ARG A 432 27.17 -21.70 26.14
CA ARG A 432 26.59 -20.37 25.88
C ARG A 432 25.20 -20.22 26.51
N LYS A 433 24.77 -21.21 27.31
CA LYS A 433 23.58 -21.09 28.15
C LYS A 433 23.77 -19.97 29.18
N PRO A 434 22.73 -19.17 29.48
CA PRO A 434 22.82 -18.08 30.47
C PRO A 434 23.38 -18.52 31.82
N SER A 435 23.04 -19.72 32.30
CA SER A 435 23.54 -20.28 33.56
C SER A 435 25.03 -20.60 33.54
N PHE A 436 25.58 -21.03 32.40
CA PHE A 436 27.01 -21.27 32.25
C PHE A 436 27.79 -19.96 32.27
N ILE A 437 27.32 -18.97 31.50
CA ILE A 437 27.94 -17.65 31.39
C ILE A 437 27.92 -16.94 32.73
N ALA A 438 26.81 -16.94 33.46
CA ALA A 438 26.72 -16.33 34.78
C ALA A 438 27.75 -16.91 35.77
N ARG A 439 27.91 -18.24 35.78
CA ARG A 439 28.90 -18.92 36.63
C ARG A 439 30.34 -18.56 36.24
N GLU A 440 30.62 -18.47 34.94
CA GLU A 440 31.95 -18.14 34.45
C GLU A 440 32.32 -16.68 34.72
N ILE A 441 31.36 -15.77 34.58
CA ILE A 441 31.50 -14.37 34.99
C ILE A 441 31.78 -14.28 36.49
N GLN A 442 31.01 -14.98 37.33
CA GLN A 442 31.19 -14.96 38.78
C GLN A 442 32.61 -15.38 39.22
N ARG A 443 33.21 -16.37 38.55
CA ARG A 443 34.60 -16.79 38.81
C ARG A 443 35.62 -15.72 38.44
N LYS A 444 35.34 -14.94 37.39
CA LYS A 444 36.21 -13.86 36.90
C LYS A 444 35.97 -12.51 37.58
N CYS A 445 34.98 -12.41 38.48
CA CYS A 445 34.68 -11.18 39.22
C CYS A 445 35.63 -10.89 40.39
N ALA A 446 36.44 -11.87 40.85
CA ALA A 446 37.32 -11.67 42.01
C ALA A 446 38.34 -10.52 41.82
N PRO A 447 39.04 -10.39 40.68
CA PRO A 447 39.90 -9.23 40.40
C PRO A 447 39.16 -7.89 40.42
N LEU A 448 37.93 -7.84 39.92
CA LEU A 448 37.10 -6.63 39.93
C LEU A 448 36.79 -6.18 41.38
N GLN A 449 36.52 -7.14 42.27
CA GLN A 449 36.36 -6.86 43.70
C GLN A 449 37.66 -6.36 44.34
N SER A 450 38.81 -6.90 43.95
CA SER A 450 40.11 -6.41 44.41
C SER A 450 40.37 -4.97 43.97
N THR A 451 40.08 -4.63 42.72
CA THR A 451 40.17 -3.25 42.20
C THR A 451 39.21 -2.32 42.94
N TYR A 452 37.98 -2.75 43.18
CA TYR A 452 37.00 -1.98 43.95
C TYR A 452 37.52 -1.67 45.36
N ASN A 453 37.99 -2.70 46.09
CA ASN A 453 38.56 -2.53 47.43
C ASN A 453 39.82 -1.65 47.46
N MET A 454 40.65 -1.72 46.41
CA MET A 454 41.82 -0.84 46.28
C MET A 454 41.42 0.62 46.08
N MET A 455 40.37 0.90 45.29
CA MET A 455 39.85 2.25 45.12
C MET A 455 39.25 2.80 46.43
N LEU A 456 38.51 1.97 47.18
CA LEU A 456 38.02 2.34 48.51
C LEU A 456 39.17 2.72 49.47
N LYS A 457 40.26 1.95 49.48
CA LYS A 457 41.46 2.25 50.30
C LYS A 457 42.18 3.54 49.90
N ARG A 458 42.00 4.00 48.66
CA ARG A 458 42.55 5.27 48.16
C ARG A 458 41.64 6.47 48.43
N GLY A 459 40.54 6.28 49.17
CA GLY A 459 39.61 7.33 49.56
C GLY A 459 38.40 7.48 48.64
N ALA A 460 38.18 6.57 47.69
CA ALA A 460 36.96 6.59 46.89
C ALA A 460 35.75 6.14 47.72
N ASP A 461 34.61 6.83 47.57
CA ASP A 461 33.36 6.49 48.25
C ASP A 461 32.23 6.27 47.25
N PHE A 462 32.08 5.03 46.78
CA PHE A 462 30.97 4.64 45.92
C PHE A 462 30.52 3.19 46.16
N SER A 463 29.22 2.95 46.04
CA SER A 463 28.58 1.63 46.08
C SER A 463 27.38 1.65 45.12
N GLY A 464 26.98 0.48 44.61
CA GLY A 464 25.89 0.40 43.64
C GLY A 464 26.00 -0.79 42.70
N THR A 465 25.15 -0.79 41.68
CA THR A 465 25.10 -1.87 40.67
C THR A 465 25.73 -1.40 39.36
N LEU A 466 26.75 -2.14 38.90
CA LEU A 466 27.39 -1.93 37.61
C LEU A 466 26.81 -2.88 36.56
N LYS A 467 26.11 -2.37 35.55
CA LYS A 467 25.57 -3.20 34.44
C LYS A 467 26.53 -3.22 33.26
N LEU A 468 27.16 -4.36 33.02
CA LEU A 468 28.11 -4.56 31.92
C LEU A 468 27.44 -5.20 30.71
N VAL A 469 27.74 -4.68 29.52
CA VAL A 469 27.30 -5.24 28.23
C VAL A 469 28.52 -5.57 27.40
N PHE A 470 28.63 -6.81 26.92
CA PHE A 470 29.72 -7.25 26.06
C PHE A 470 29.30 -8.41 25.14
N SER A 471 30.10 -8.70 24.13
CA SER A 471 29.87 -9.79 23.17
C SER A 471 30.94 -10.87 23.32
N ILE A 472 30.53 -12.12 23.44
CA ILE A 472 31.42 -13.29 23.48
C ILE A 472 31.48 -13.88 22.07
N GLU A 473 32.66 -13.85 21.47
CA GLU A 473 32.92 -14.39 20.14
C GLU A 473 32.99 -15.93 20.15
N PRO A 474 32.89 -16.60 18.98
CA PRO A 474 32.99 -18.05 18.90
C PRO A 474 34.35 -18.57 19.38
N ASP A 475 35.42 -17.81 19.14
CA ASP A 475 36.77 -18.10 19.62
C ASP A 475 36.92 -17.95 21.15
N GLY A 476 35.92 -17.38 21.83
CA GLY A 476 35.91 -17.15 23.28
C GLY A 476 36.39 -15.76 23.69
N SER A 477 36.85 -14.93 22.77
CA SER A 477 37.26 -13.55 23.05
C SER A 477 36.06 -12.66 23.38
N VAL A 478 36.29 -11.61 24.17
CA VAL A 478 35.27 -10.61 24.51
C VAL A 478 35.48 -9.34 23.70
N LYS A 479 34.42 -8.88 23.04
CA LYS A 479 34.40 -7.63 22.26
C LYS A 479 33.22 -6.73 22.66
N ASN A 480 33.25 -5.48 22.23
CA ASN A 480 32.18 -4.50 22.44
C ASN A 480 31.79 -4.31 23.92
N THR A 481 32.79 -4.30 24.81
CA THR A 481 32.58 -4.09 26.25
C THR A 481 32.22 -2.65 26.54
N GLN A 482 31.06 -2.42 27.12
CA GLN A 482 30.56 -1.12 27.55
C GLN A 482 29.76 -1.24 28.85
N ILE A 483 29.54 -0.10 29.50
CA ILE A 483 28.68 0.00 30.69
C ILE A 483 27.34 0.56 30.24
N SER A 484 26.25 -0.03 30.72
CA SER A 484 24.89 0.41 30.40
C SER A 484 24.62 1.78 31.00
N GLU A 485 23.83 2.62 30.32
CA GLU A 485 23.39 3.93 30.84
C GLU A 485 22.59 3.78 32.15
N ASP A 486 21.87 2.66 32.31
CA ASP A 486 21.09 2.31 33.52
C ASP A 486 21.93 1.79 34.70
N SER A 487 23.17 2.23 34.83
CA SER A 487 24.10 1.80 35.89
C SER A 487 24.21 2.85 36.99
N ASP A 488 24.07 2.43 38.24
CA ASP A 488 23.98 3.36 39.39
C ASP A 488 25.34 3.93 39.84
N LEU A 489 26.44 3.42 39.28
CA LEU A 489 27.81 3.72 39.73
C LEU A 489 28.51 4.64 38.73
N MET A 490 28.79 5.89 39.11
CA MET A 490 29.27 6.94 38.20
C MET A 490 30.79 7.22 38.24
N ASP A 491 31.59 6.38 38.89
CA ASP A 491 33.06 6.59 38.96
C ASP A 491 33.76 6.20 37.65
N ALA A 492 34.10 7.21 36.83
CA ALA A 492 34.67 7.01 35.49
C ALA A 492 36.01 6.26 35.49
N ALA A 493 36.84 6.43 36.53
CA ALA A 493 38.14 5.78 36.62
C ALA A 493 38.00 4.27 36.87
N PHE A 494 37.10 3.89 37.77
CA PHE A 494 36.76 2.51 38.05
C PHE A 494 36.04 1.86 36.87
N GLN A 495 35.08 2.55 36.25
CA GLN A 495 34.40 2.09 35.05
C GLN A 495 35.38 1.72 33.91
N LYS A 496 36.36 2.58 33.64
CA LYS A 496 37.39 2.34 32.61
C LYS A 496 38.26 1.12 32.94
N GLU A 497 38.62 0.94 34.21
CA GLU A 497 39.39 -0.22 34.67
C GLU A 497 38.58 -1.52 34.54
N VAL A 498 37.29 -1.50 34.88
CA VAL A 498 36.39 -2.65 34.70
C VAL A 498 36.27 -3.02 33.23
N ILE A 499 36.05 -2.07 32.32
CA ILE A 499 35.99 -2.33 30.87
C ILE A 499 37.30 -2.99 30.40
N THR A 500 38.44 -2.48 30.87
CA THR A 500 39.76 -3.03 30.52
C THR A 500 39.92 -4.47 31.00
N GLN A 501 39.52 -4.78 32.23
CA GLN A 501 39.62 -6.15 32.76
C GLN A 501 38.64 -7.12 32.09
N VAL A 502 37.41 -6.69 31.81
CA VAL A 502 36.38 -7.52 31.18
C VAL A 502 36.72 -7.81 29.71
N SER A 503 37.32 -6.84 28.99
CA SER A 503 37.79 -7.06 27.62
C SER A 503 38.88 -8.15 27.51
N ARG A 504 39.56 -8.47 28.62
CA ARG A 504 40.57 -9.54 28.70
C ARG A 504 39.99 -10.89 29.11
N TRP A 505 38.69 -10.97 29.38
CA TRP A 505 38.07 -12.25 29.72
C TRP A 505 38.07 -13.17 28.50
N VAL A 506 38.31 -14.46 28.76
CA VAL A 506 38.26 -15.52 27.76
C VAL A 506 37.26 -16.56 28.24
N PHE A 507 36.30 -16.86 27.36
CA PHE A 507 35.29 -17.91 27.53
C PHE A 507 35.69 -19.15 26.73
N PRO A 508 35.12 -20.33 27.02
CA PRO A 508 35.37 -21.51 26.21
C PRO A 508 35.01 -21.29 24.74
N THR A 509 35.91 -21.69 23.84
CA THR A 509 35.72 -21.65 22.39
C THR A 509 34.60 -22.62 21.99
N ILE A 510 33.78 -22.21 21.04
CA ILE A 510 32.70 -23.03 20.44
C ILE A 510 32.90 -23.10 18.94
N GLU A 511 32.20 -24.02 18.26
CA GLU A 511 32.36 -24.14 16.82
C GLU A 511 31.92 -22.84 16.10
N PRO A 512 32.64 -22.37 15.06
CA PRO A 512 32.36 -21.12 14.36
C PRO A 512 30.97 -21.01 13.73
N LYS A 513 30.24 -22.14 13.64
CA LYS A 513 28.85 -22.21 13.20
C LYS A 513 27.86 -21.60 14.22
N TYR A 514 28.28 -21.34 15.46
CA TYR A 514 27.51 -20.54 16.41
C TYR A 514 28.08 -19.12 16.38
N GLY A 515 27.23 -18.11 16.13
CA GLY A 515 27.63 -16.71 16.07
C GLY A 515 28.07 -16.10 17.42
N PRO A 516 28.36 -14.79 17.47
CA PRO A 516 28.67 -14.10 18.72
C PRO A 516 27.43 -13.99 19.62
N GLN A 517 27.63 -14.02 20.95
CA GLN A 517 26.55 -13.84 21.92
C GLN A 517 26.71 -12.55 22.71
N ARG A 518 25.68 -11.70 22.69
CA ARG A 518 25.61 -10.50 23.53
C ARG A 518 25.14 -10.86 24.94
N VAL A 519 25.88 -10.39 25.95
CA VAL A 519 25.63 -10.64 27.37
C VAL A 519 25.46 -9.32 28.09
N THR A 520 24.45 -9.24 28.96
CA THR A 520 24.26 -8.15 29.92
C THR A 520 24.31 -8.73 31.33
N TYR A 521 25.23 -8.25 32.18
CA TYR A 521 25.45 -8.80 33.52
C TYR A 521 25.55 -7.70 34.59
N PRO A 522 24.72 -7.76 35.66
CA PRO A 522 24.81 -6.84 36.78
C PRO A 522 25.86 -7.29 37.80
N ILE A 523 26.75 -6.38 38.21
CA ILE A 523 27.71 -6.58 39.30
C ILE A 523 27.32 -5.68 40.47
N GLU A 524 26.93 -6.28 41.59
CA GLU A 524 26.70 -5.54 42.84
C GLU A 524 28.03 -5.28 43.56
N LEU A 525 28.29 -4.02 43.90
CA LEU A 525 29.44 -3.59 44.68
C LEU A 525 28.97 -2.91 45.95
N LYS A 526 29.18 -3.60 47.08
CA LYS A 526 28.83 -3.13 48.42
C LYS A 526 30.12 -3.00 49.25
N LYS A 527 30.19 -1.96 50.07
CA LYS A 527 31.23 -1.88 51.11
C LYS A 527 31.09 -3.11 52.01
N ARG A 528 32.20 -3.77 52.33
CA ARG A 528 32.21 -4.72 53.45
C ARG A 528 32.35 -3.87 54.72
N ASP A 529 31.40 -4.04 55.64
CA ASP A 529 31.47 -3.46 56.98
C ASP A 529 32.71 -3.96 57.75
#